data_AF-H8Z2R1-F1
#
_entry.id   AF-H8Z2R1-F1
#
_cell.length_a   1.000
_cell.length_b   1.000
_cell.length_c   1.000
_cell.angle_alpha   90.00
_cell.angle_beta   90.00
_cell.angle_gamma   90.00
#
_symmetry.space_group_name_H-M   'P 1'
#
loop_
_entity.id
_entity.type
_entity.pdbx_description
1 polymer ?
#
loop_
_entity_poly.entity_id
_entity_poly.type
_entity_poly.pdbx_seq_one_letter_code
_entity_poly.pdbx_strand_id
1 'polypeptide(L)'
;MTQISANISPETRDRLERYVRARGLKKGFVIEQALLHHLQAVSEIPDDALIPGRLVVGREAGDRLLERLSANEPPNHVMQALFDDPGNALPLDSE
;
A
#
# COMPACT_ATOMS: atom_id res chain seq x y z
N MET A 1 23.43 28.28 -2.95
CA MET A 1 23.17 27.29 -1.88
C MET A 1 21.82 27.66 -1.29
N THR A 2 20.86 26.74 -1.33
CA THR A 2 19.50 26.98 -0.83
C THR A 2 19.32 26.19 0.46
N GLN A 3 18.86 26.84 1.52
CA GLN A 3 18.63 26.19 2.81
C GLN A 3 17.13 25.95 2.98
N ILE A 4 16.77 24.73 3.37
CA ILE A 4 15.40 24.36 3.74
C ILE A 4 15.33 24.06 5.24
N SER A 5 14.26 24.50 5.88
CA SER A 5 13.92 24.16 7.26
C SER A 5 12.56 23.48 7.29
N ALA A 6 12.46 22.40 8.05
CA ALA A 6 11.22 21.65 8.21
C ALA A 6 11.16 21.08 9.63
N ASN A 7 9.96 21.11 10.21
CA ASN A 7 9.70 20.43 11.48
C ASN A 7 9.45 18.95 11.20
N ILE A 8 10.13 18.08 11.93
CA ILE A 8 9.95 16.63 11.87
C ILE A 8 9.66 16.10 13.28
N SER A 9 8.99 14.95 13.36
CA SER A 9 8.78 14.29 14.65
C SER A 9 10.11 13.82 15.26
N PRO A 10 10.22 13.74 16.60
CA PRO A 10 11.40 13.19 17.27
C PRO A 10 11.75 11.78 16.78
N GLU A 11 10.74 10.94 16.56
CA GLU A 11 10.92 9.59 16.04
C GLU A 11 11.58 9.56 14.65
N THR A 12 11.13 10.45 13.74
CA THR A 12 11.72 10.56 12.40
C THR A 12 13.17 11.03 12.49
N ARG A 13 13.47 11.99 13.37
CA ARG A 13 14.84 12.46 13.61
C ARG A 13 15.73 11.30 14.08
N ASP A 14 15.29 10.53 15.06
CA ASP A 14 16.07 9.42 15.61
C ASP A 14 16.31 8.32 14.59
N ARG A 15 15.31 8.03 13.75
CA ARG A 15 15.45 7.07 12.64
C ARG A 15 16.47 7.54 11.61
N LEU A 16 16.43 8.82 11.22
CA LEU A 16 17.42 9.41 10.32
C LEU A 16 18.83 9.36 10.92
N GLU A 17 18.98 9.72 12.20
CA GLU A 17 20.25 9.70 12.92
C GLU A 17 20.87 8.31 12.97
N ARG A 18 20.07 7.28 13.24
CA ARG A 18 20.52 5.90 13.27
C ARG A 18 20.97 5.42 11.89
N TYR A 19 20.20 5.76 10.85
CA TYR A 19 20.49 5.40 9.47
C TYR A 19 21.81 6.01 8.99
N VAL A 20 21.99 7.33 9.17
CA VAL A 20 23.20 8.02 8.70
C VAL A 20 24.44 7.53 9.44
N ARG A 21 24.33 7.24 10.74
CA ARG A 21 25.42 6.70 11.55
C ARG A 21 25.82 5.29 11.11
N ALA A 22 24.85 4.41 10.93
CA ALA A 22 25.10 3.02 10.53
C ALA A 22 25.76 2.91 9.15
N ARG A 23 25.50 3.86 8.24
CA ARG A 23 26.03 3.85 6.87
C ARG A 23 27.16 4.86 6.61
N GLY A 24 27.59 5.62 7.62
CA GLY A 24 28.61 6.65 7.47
C GLY A 24 28.22 7.79 6.51
N LEU A 25 26.93 8.09 6.38
CA LEU A 25 26.41 9.09 5.44
C LEU A 25 26.21 10.46 6.09
N LYS A 26 26.18 11.51 5.28
CA LYS A 26 25.82 12.86 5.74
C LYS A 26 24.30 13.02 5.79
N LYS A 27 23.77 13.67 6.85
CA LYS A 27 22.33 13.98 6.97
C LYS A 27 21.80 14.73 5.75
N GLY A 28 22.51 15.77 5.31
CA GLY A 28 22.12 16.55 4.12
C GLY A 28 22.05 15.73 2.84
N PHE A 29 22.96 14.77 2.66
CA PHE A 29 22.92 13.86 1.51
C PHE A 29 21.66 12.98 1.53
N VAL A 30 21.32 12.40 2.70
CA VAL A 30 20.13 11.57 2.82
C VAL A 30 18.84 12.37 2.61
N ILE A 31 18.79 13.60 3.11
CA ILE A 31 17.64 14.50 2.92
C ILE A 31 17.47 14.86 1.44
N GLU A 32 18.56 15.23 0.75
CA GLU A 32 18.55 15.54 -0.67
C GLU A 32 18.06 14.36 -1.51
N GLN A 33 18.60 13.16 -1.28
CA GLN A 33 18.20 11.96 -2.00
C GLN A 33 16.73 11.60 -1.74
N ALA A 34 16.27 11.73 -0.50
CA ALA A 34 14.86 11.50 -0.18
C ALA A 34 13.93 12.49 -0.91
N LEU A 35 14.32 13.77 -0.97
CA LEU A 35 13.56 14.79 -1.67
C LEU A 35 13.52 14.53 -3.18
N LEU A 36 14.68 14.20 -3.78
CA LEU A 36 14.76 13.86 -5.20
C LEU A 36 13.90 12.64 -5.55
N HIS A 37 14.00 11.56 -4.78
CA HIS A 37 13.17 10.37 -5.01
C HIS A 37 11.68 10.67 -4.88
N HIS A 38 11.29 11.51 -3.92
CA HIS A 38 9.90 11.90 -3.76
C HIS A 38 9.39 12.72 -4.95
N LEU A 39 10.14 13.73 -5.37
CA LEU A 39 9.78 14.59 -6.51
C LEU A 39 9.75 13.82 -7.84
N GLN A 40 10.68 12.88 -8.01
CA GLN A 40 10.70 11.98 -9.16
C GLN A 40 9.45 11.10 -9.19
N ALA A 41 9.08 10.47 -8.07
CA ALA A 41 7.89 9.64 -7.99
C ALA A 41 6.60 10.43 -8.29
N VAL A 42 6.51 11.68 -7.82
CA VAL A 42 5.38 12.58 -8.14
C VAL A 42 5.37 12.99 -9.62
N SER A 43 6.54 13.14 -10.24
CA SER A 43 6.63 13.51 -11.67
C SER A 43 6.31 12.33 -12.60
N GLU A 44 6.59 11.10 -12.16
CA GLU A 44 6.34 9.88 -12.94
C GLU A 44 4.89 9.38 -12.83
N ILE A 45 4.21 9.70 -11.72
CA ILE A 45 2.83 9.29 -11.48
C ILE A 45 1.92 10.51 -11.67
N PRO A 46 1.21 10.63 -12.80
CA PRO A 46 0.32 11.75 -13.00
C PRO A 46 -0.84 11.68 -11.98
N ASP A 47 -1.32 12.84 -11.49
CA ASP A 47 -2.29 12.94 -10.39
C ASP A 47 -3.62 12.21 -10.68
N ASP A 48 -3.91 11.95 -11.95
CA ASP A 48 -5.06 11.18 -12.45
C ASP A 48 -4.87 9.65 -12.38
N ALA A 49 -3.65 9.16 -12.16
CA ALA A 49 -3.34 7.74 -12.06
C ALA A 49 -3.44 7.17 -10.64
N LEU A 50 -3.52 8.01 -9.61
CA LEU A 50 -3.57 7.58 -8.20
C LEU A 50 -5.00 7.69 -7.66
N ILE A 51 -5.89 6.82 -8.12
CA ILE A 51 -7.23 6.64 -7.53
C ILE A 51 -7.09 5.68 -6.34
N PRO A 52 -7.24 6.14 -5.08
CA PRO A 52 -7.26 5.21 -3.95
C PRO A 52 -8.46 4.29 -4.12
N GLY A 53 -8.22 2.98 -4.15
CA GLY A 53 -9.27 1.95 -4.22
C GLY A 53 -10.11 1.92 -2.95
N ARG A 54 -10.94 2.94 -2.73
CA ARG A 54 -11.88 2.99 -1.60
C ARG A 54 -13.19 2.37 -2.03
N LEU A 55 -13.49 1.20 -1.49
CA LEU A 55 -14.79 0.56 -1.63
C LEU A 55 -15.70 1.05 -0.49
N VAL A 56 -16.73 1.82 -0.83
CA VAL A 56 -17.77 2.23 0.12
C VAL A 56 -18.90 1.20 0.05
N VAL A 57 -19.18 0.54 1.17
CA VAL A 57 -20.24 -0.46 1.29
C VAL A 57 -21.31 0.02 2.27
N GLY A 58 -22.53 -0.48 2.11
CA GLY A 58 -23.59 -0.29 3.10
C GLY A 58 -23.26 -0.99 4.42
N ARG A 59 -23.87 -0.54 5.52
CA ARG A 59 -23.61 -1.06 6.87
C ARG A 59 -23.74 -2.58 6.96
N GLU A 60 -24.87 -3.13 6.54
CA GLU A 60 -25.13 -4.57 6.60
C GLU A 60 -24.11 -5.38 5.78
N ALA A 61 -23.76 -4.90 4.59
CA ALA A 61 -22.74 -5.53 3.76
C ALA A 61 -21.36 -5.47 4.41
N GLY A 62 -21.04 -4.38 5.10
CA GLY A 62 -19.80 -4.22 5.88
C GLY A 62 -19.72 -5.19 7.05
N ASP A 63 -20.79 -5.32 7.83
CA ASP A 63 -20.84 -6.25 8.98
C ASP A 63 -20.63 -7.70 8.51
N ARG A 64 -21.32 -8.11 7.44
CA ARG A 64 -21.16 -9.42 6.82
C ARG A 64 -19.75 -9.66 6.29
N LEU A 65 -19.10 -8.62 5.75
CA LEU A 65 -17.72 -8.71 5.28
C LEU A 65 -16.75 -8.96 6.44
N LEU A 66 -16.92 -8.25 7.55
CA LEU A 66 -16.09 -8.37 8.75
C LEU A 66 -16.21 -9.76 9.40
N GLU A 67 -17.43 -10.31 9.47
CA GLU A 67 -17.67 -11.67 9.96
C GLU A 67 -16.93 -12.71 9.11
N ARG A 68 -17.07 -12.64 7.79
CA ARG A 68 -16.41 -13.59 6.86
C ARG A 68 -14.89 -13.50 6.88
N LEU A 69 -14.33 -12.29 6.98
CA LEU A 69 -12.89 -12.10 7.14
C LEU A 69 -12.37 -12.71 8.44
N SER A 70 -13.14 -12.60 9.53
CA SER A 70 -12.77 -13.15 10.83
C SER A 70 -12.86 -14.68 10.86
N ALA A 71 -13.81 -15.26 10.12
CA ALA A 71 -14.04 -16.70 10.07
C ALA A 71 -12.91 -17.49 9.39
N ASN A 72 -12.06 -16.83 8.58
CA ASN A 72 -10.98 -17.47 7.81
C ASN A 72 -11.43 -18.74 7.08
N GLU A 73 -12.60 -18.68 6.45
CA GLU A 73 -13.18 -19.82 5.74
C GLU A 73 -12.25 -20.28 4.61
N PRO A 74 -12.05 -21.60 4.44
CA PRO A 74 -11.29 -22.11 3.30
C PRO A 74 -12.01 -21.80 1.99
N PRO A 75 -11.28 -21.67 0.87
CA PRO A 75 -11.88 -21.49 -0.45
C PRO A 75 -12.92 -22.59 -0.71
N ASN A 76 -14.08 -22.22 -1.24
CA ASN A 76 -15.09 -23.22 -1.59
C ASN A 76 -14.64 -24.05 -2.81
N HIS A 77 -15.34 -25.16 -3.07
CA HIS A 77 -14.99 -26.09 -4.15
C HIS A 77 -14.97 -25.43 -5.54
N VAL A 78 -15.84 -24.43 -5.79
CA VAL A 78 -15.87 -23.69 -7.05
C VAL A 78 -14.63 -22.82 -7.22
N MET A 79 -14.20 -22.14 -6.16
CA MET A 79 -12.95 -21.37 -6.16
C MET A 79 -11.75 -22.30 -6.37
N GLN A 80 -11.69 -23.44 -5.68
CA GLN A 80 -10.61 -24.41 -5.86
C GLN A 80 -10.53 -24.88 -7.32
N ALA A 81 -11.67 -25.29 -7.91
CA ALA A 81 -11.73 -25.69 -9.30
C ALA A 81 -11.31 -24.57 -10.29
N LEU A 82 -11.70 -23.32 -10.02
CA LEU A 82 -11.28 -22.16 -10.83
C LEU A 82 -9.76 -21.96 -10.83
N PHE A 83 -9.09 -22.16 -9.68
CA PHE A 83 -7.64 -22.00 -9.58
C PHE A 83 -6.87 -23.23 -10.12
N ASP A 84 -7.47 -24.42 -10.10
CA ASP A 84 -6.88 -25.64 -10.66
C ASP A 84 -6.98 -25.68 -12.19
N ASP A 85 -8.09 -25.21 -12.77
CA ASP A 85 -8.28 -25.07 -14.22
C ASP A 85 -9.15 -23.84 -14.56
N PRO A 86 -8.54 -22.67 -14.81
CA PRO A 86 -9.28 -21.43 -15.08
C PRO A 86 -10.07 -21.45 -16.38
N GLY A 87 -9.84 -22.44 -17.26
CA GLY A 87 -10.59 -22.63 -18.50
C GLY A 87 -11.88 -23.45 -18.34
N ASN A 88 -12.06 -24.11 -17.18
CA ASN A 88 -13.17 -25.02 -16.90
C ASN A 88 -14.07 -24.53 -15.75
N ALA A 89 -14.11 -23.21 -15.50
CA ALA A 89 -15.04 -22.64 -14.55
C ALA A 89 -16.48 -22.98 -14.98
N LEU A 90 -17.11 -23.90 -14.24
CA LEU A 90 -18.48 -24.35 -14.51
C LEU A 90 -19.40 -23.12 -14.61
N PRO A 91 -20.32 -23.08 -15.59
CA PRO A 91 -21.32 -22.03 -15.62
C PRO A 91 -22.07 -22.04 -14.28
N LEU A 92 -22.18 -20.86 -13.65
CA LEU A 92 -23.02 -20.68 -12.48
C LEU A 92 -24.47 -20.92 -12.94
N ASP A 93 -24.98 -22.13 -12.69
CA ASP A 93 -26.37 -22.46 -12.95
C ASP A 93 -27.25 -21.42 -12.26
N SER A 94 -28.13 -20.85 -13.06
CA SER A 94 -29.03 -19.76 -12.70
C SER A 94 -30.27 -20.35 -12.04
N GLU A 95 -30.50 -20.07 -10.76
CA GLU A 95 -31.80 -20.18 -10.10
C GLU A 95 -32.07 -18.96 -9.21
#